data_AF-A0AAV5K5Y9-F1
#
_entry.id   AF-A0AAV5K5Y9-F1
#
_cell.length_a   1.000
_cell.length_b   1.000
_cell.length_c   1.000
_cell.angle_alpha   90.00
_cell.angle_beta   90.00
_cell.angle_gamma   90.00
#
_symmetry.space_group_name_H-M   'P 1'
#
loop_
_entity.id
_entity.type
_entity.pdbx_description
1 polymer ?
#
loop_
_entity_poly.entity_id
_entity_poly.type
_entity_poly.pdbx_seq_one_letter_code
_entity_poly.pdbx_strand_id
1 'polypeptide(L)'
;MKGLFKSKPRTPAELVQLTRELLIYAQTNTETRQRKRAGKMAILANLILEMRTTLFGNGQAEPSAEACAQVTLEFFNNDTFRLLINCLPKLDLGARQDATHVIANLQRQRVNSKLIASEYMENNFEILDILILGYEDNDIALTYGAITRECIRHQSVAKYVLESDHMKKFFDYLQIPNFEIVSDVQATFKVKSSSFLAFVQLVSTSYSYCVAYHCHCHRRWTFIADMDGFIIEY
;
A
#
# COMPACT_ATOMS: atom_id res chain seq x y z
N MET A 1 -37.80 14.27 -24.63
CA MET A 1 -37.04 15.08 -23.66
C MET A 1 -36.83 14.25 -22.40
N LYS A 2 -35.67 13.62 -22.24
CA LYS A 2 -35.29 12.95 -20.97
C LYS A 2 -34.50 13.95 -20.16
N GLY A 3 -35.12 14.51 -19.13
CA GLY A 3 -34.45 15.40 -18.19
C GLY A 3 -33.27 14.67 -17.57
N LEU A 4 -32.06 15.16 -17.86
CA LEU A 4 -30.83 14.78 -17.19
C LEU A 4 -30.95 15.22 -15.72
N PHE A 5 -31.50 14.35 -14.87
CA PHE A 5 -31.25 14.47 -13.45
C PHE A 5 -29.76 14.20 -13.23
N LYS A 6 -28.95 15.27 -13.22
CA LYS A 6 -27.62 15.19 -12.64
C LYS A 6 -27.83 14.85 -11.17
N SER A 7 -27.51 13.63 -10.78
CA SER A 7 -27.48 13.24 -9.37
C SER A 7 -26.64 14.26 -8.61
N LYS A 8 -27.10 14.66 -7.43
CA LYS A 8 -26.36 15.57 -6.55
C LYS A 8 -24.90 15.10 -6.44
N PRO A 9 -23.90 15.99 -6.60
CA PRO A 9 -22.51 15.60 -6.41
C PRO A 9 -22.33 15.03 -5.01
N ARG A 10 -21.68 13.88 -4.91
CA ARG A 10 -21.45 13.20 -3.62
C ARG A 10 -20.50 14.01 -2.78
N THR A 11 -20.72 14.01 -1.49
CA THR A 11 -19.73 14.50 -0.54
C THR A 11 -18.56 13.51 -0.42
N PRO A 12 -17.37 13.96 -0.01
CA PRO A 12 -16.24 13.07 0.25
C PRO A 12 -16.54 11.94 1.24
N ALA A 13 -17.36 12.22 2.27
CA ALA A 13 -17.79 11.21 3.23
C ALA A 13 -18.71 10.14 2.61
N GLU A 14 -19.74 10.58 1.85
CA GLU A 14 -20.64 9.65 1.14
C GLU A 14 -19.87 8.76 0.14
N LEU A 15 -18.85 9.31 -0.51
CA LEU A 15 -17.99 8.56 -1.43
C LEU A 15 -17.27 7.40 -0.73
N VAL A 16 -16.65 7.65 0.43
CA VAL A 16 -15.97 6.62 1.21
C VAL A 16 -16.97 5.61 1.77
N GLN A 17 -18.12 6.08 2.27
CA GLN A 17 -19.17 5.21 2.81
C GLN A 17 -19.69 4.21 1.75
N LEU A 18 -20.02 4.70 0.55
CA LEU A 18 -20.47 3.84 -0.56
C LEU A 18 -19.39 2.87 -1.01
N THR A 19 -18.13 3.31 -1.03
CA THR A 19 -16.98 2.45 -1.32
C THR A 19 -16.93 1.30 -0.32
N ARG A 20 -17.04 1.61 0.98
CA ARG A 20 -17.02 0.64 2.06
C ARG A 20 -18.15 -0.38 1.96
N GLU A 21 -19.37 0.05 1.66
CA GLU A 21 -20.52 -0.84 1.47
C GLU A 21 -20.27 -1.86 0.34
N LEU A 22 -19.68 -1.40 -0.77
CA LEU A 22 -19.31 -2.29 -1.88
C LEU A 22 -18.14 -3.22 -1.55
N LEU A 23 -17.18 -2.78 -0.72
CA LEU A 23 -16.10 -3.63 -0.25
C LEU A 23 -16.62 -4.75 0.67
N ILE A 24 -17.51 -4.43 1.62
CA ILE A 24 -18.18 -5.43 2.46
C ILE A 24 -18.95 -6.41 1.58
N TYR A 25 -19.73 -5.90 0.62
CA TYR A 25 -20.41 -6.73 -0.36
C TYR A 25 -19.44 -7.62 -1.13
N ALA A 26 -18.25 -7.15 -1.50
CA ALA A 26 -17.27 -7.96 -2.23
C ALA A 26 -16.63 -9.05 -1.35
N GLN A 27 -16.56 -8.87 -0.02
CA GLN A 27 -16.03 -9.85 0.92
C GLN A 27 -17.04 -10.93 1.30
N THR A 28 -18.27 -10.54 1.66
CA THR A 28 -19.27 -11.45 2.22
C THR A 28 -20.02 -12.26 1.16
N ASN A 29 -19.85 -11.94 -0.12
CA ASN A 29 -20.78 -12.43 -1.12
C ASN A 29 -20.64 -13.91 -1.48
N THR A 30 -21.79 -14.57 -1.48
CA THR A 30 -22.07 -15.86 -2.11
C THR A 30 -22.87 -15.73 -3.42
N GLU A 31 -23.14 -14.49 -3.90
CA GLU A 31 -23.93 -14.24 -5.12
C GLU A 31 -23.35 -14.96 -6.34
N THR A 32 -24.13 -15.92 -6.85
CA THR A 32 -23.76 -16.78 -7.99
C THR A 32 -23.94 -16.08 -9.34
N ARG A 33 -24.74 -15.01 -9.40
CA ARG A 33 -24.98 -14.25 -10.64
C ARG A 33 -23.79 -13.36 -11.01
N GLN A 34 -22.91 -13.90 -11.85
CA GLN A 34 -21.68 -13.24 -12.31
C GLN A 34 -21.91 -11.84 -12.89
N ARG A 35 -22.98 -11.60 -13.66
CA ARG A 35 -23.29 -10.29 -14.26
C ARG A 35 -23.58 -9.20 -13.21
N LYS A 36 -24.31 -9.53 -12.15
CA LYS A 36 -24.63 -8.60 -11.06
C LYS A 36 -23.39 -8.29 -10.22
N ARG A 37 -22.55 -9.29 -9.99
CA ARG A 37 -21.24 -9.12 -9.33
C ARG A 37 -20.34 -8.20 -10.15
N ALA A 38 -20.18 -8.46 -11.44
CA ALA A 38 -19.37 -7.62 -12.33
C ALA A 38 -19.84 -6.15 -12.34
N GLY A 39 -21.16 -5.92 -12.41
CA GLY A 39 -21.72 -4.57 -12.34
C GLY A 39 -21.35 -3.83 -11.06
N LYS A 40 -21.44 -4.48 -9.89
CA LYS A 40 -21.03 -3.87 -8.62
C LYS A 40 -19.53 -3.64 -8.50
N MET A 41 -18.71 -4.51 -9.09
CA MET A 41 -17.26 -4.34 -9.08
C MET A 41 -16.82 -3.19 -9.98
N ALA A 42 -17.48 -2.98 -11.11
CA ALA A 42 -17.27 -1.80 -11.95
C ALA A 42 -17.65 -0.50 -11.21
N ILE A 43 -18.72 -0.51 -10.41
CA ILE A 43 -19.07 0.64 -9.56
C ILE A 43 -17.97 0.89 -8.52
N LEU A 44 -17.48 -0.16 -7.85
CA LEU A 44 -16.40 -0.02 -6.88
C LEU A 44 -15.14 0.59 -7.52
N ALA A 45 -14.72 0.10 -8.68
CA ALA A 45 -13.58 0.66 -9.42
C ALA A 45 -13.76 2.15 -9.72
N ASN A 46 -14.95 2.56 -10.16
CA ASN A 46 -15.26 3.98 -10.39
C ASN A 46 -15.20 4.82 -9.12
N LEU A 47 -15.64 4.29 -7.96
CA LEU A 47 -15.55 5.03 -6.69
C LEU A 47 -14.10 5.18 -6.22
N ILE A 48 -13.26 4.15 -6.42
CA ILE A 48 -11.82 4.23 -6.13
C ILE A 48 -11.16 5.31 -7.01
N LEU A 49 -11.51 5.35 -8.29
CA LEU A 49 -11.06 6.40 -9.21
C LEU A 49 -11.57 7.80 -8.81
N GLU A 50 -12.81 7.91 -8.35
CA GLU A 50 -13.39 9.16 -7.85
C GLU A 50 -12.62 9.64 -6.60
N MET A 51 -12.31 8.75 -5.65
CA MET A 51 -11.46 9.06 -4.49
C MET A 51 -10.07 9.53 -4.92
N ARG A 52 -9.44 8.86 -5.88
CA ARG A 52 -8.14 9.28 -6.45
C ARG A 52 -8.24 10.69 -7.01
N THR A 53 -9.28 10.98 -7.77
CA THR A 53 -9.51 12.31 -8.36
C THR A 53 -9.75 13.37 -7.29
N THR A 54 -10.43 13.03 -6.19
CA THR A 54 -10.58 13.94 -5.04
C THR A 54 -9.24 14.28 -4.38
N LEU A 55 -8.32 13.30 -4.30
CA LEU A 55 -7.04 13.44 -3.59
C LEU A 55 -5.93 14.09 -4.44
N PHE A 56 -5.97 13.95 -5.76
CA PHE A 56 -4.95 14.49 -6.67
C PHE A 56 -5.44 15.65 -7.54
N GLY A 57 -6.75 15.90 -7.57
CA GLY A 57 -7.38 16.82 -8.50
C GLY A 57 -7.60 16.20 -9.89
N ASN A 58 -8.26 16.95 -10.76
CA ASN A 58 -8.59 16.55 -12.13
C ASN A 58 -7.80 17.33 -13.20
N GLY A 59 -6.69 17.97 -12.80
CA GLY A 59 -5.85 18.80 -13.65
C GLY A 59 -6.41 20.19 -13.98
N GLN A 60 -7.62 20.52 -13.53
CA GLN A 60 -8.23 21.85 -13.70
C GLN A 60 -8.22 22.68 -12.42
N ALA A 61 -8.28 22.03 -11.26
CA ALA A 61 -8.21 22.66 -9.95
C ALA A 61 -7.40 21.80 -8.99
N GLU A 62 -6.72 22.44 -8.05
CA GLU A 62 -6.04 21.76 -6.95
C GLU A 62 -7.06 21.03 -6.06
N PRO A 63 -6.68 19.88 -5.48
CA PRO A 63 -7.55 19.14 -4.58
C PRO A 63 -7.87 19.96 -3.33
N SER A 64 -9.15 20.02 -2.96
CA SER A 64 -9.58 20.71 -1.73
C SER A 64 -8.99 20.03 -0.50
N ALA A 65 -8.26 20.81 0.32
CA ALA A 65 -7.70 20.32 1.58
C ALA A 65 -8.78 19.78 2.53
N GLU A 66 -9.95 20.42 2.57
CA GLU A 66 -11.10 19.96 3.36
C GLU A 66 -11.62 18.62 2.85
N ALA A 67 -11.76 18.47 1.52
CA ALA A 67 -12.21 17.22 0.93
C ALA A 67 -11.21 16.08 1.20
N CYS A 68 -9.92 16.35 1.07
CA CYS A 68 -8.86 15.39 1.38
C CYS A 68 -8.89 14.95 2.85
N ALA A 69 -9.07 15.90 3.78
CA ALA A 69 -9.20 15.61 5.20
C ALA A 69 -10.43 14.74 5.49
N GLN A 70 -11.57 15.03 4.86
CA GLN A 70 -12.79 14.22 5.03
C GLN A 70 -12.62 12.80 4.49
N VAL A 71 -12.05 12.62 3.29
CA VAL A 71 -11.74 11.27 2.76
C VAL A 71 -10.82 10.53 3.74
N THR A 72 -9.77 11.18 4.23
CA THR A 72 -8.78 10.57 5.13
C THR A 72 -9.42 10.09 6.42
N LEU A 73 -10.18 10.96 7.10
CA LEU A 73 -10.84 10.61 8.36
C LEU A 73 -11.82 9.45 8.16
N GLU A 74 -12.71 9.55 7.17
CA GLU A 74 -13.74 8.55 6.94
C GLU A 74 -13.15 7.19 6.52
N PHE A 75 -12.06 7.20 5.74
CA PHE A 75 -11.42 5.99 5.23
C PHE A 75 -10.80 5.16 6.34
N PHE A 76 -10.12 5.79 7.30
CA PHE A 76 -9.51 5.09 8.42
C PHE A 76 -10.49 4.82 9.58
N ASN A 77 -11.44 5.72 9.87
CA ASN A 77 -12.35 5.58 11.01
C ASN A 77 -13.26 4.34 10.91
N ASN A 78 -13.64 3.95 9.68
CA ASN A 78 -14.58 2.85 9.44
C ASN A 78 -13.91 1.57 8.90
N ASP A 79 -12.60 1.39 9.09
CA ASP A 79 -11.86 0.19 8.66
C ASP A 79 -11.91 -0.07 7.14
N THR A 80 -12.12 0.99 6.35
CA THR A 80 -12.19 0.89 4.88
C THR A 80 -10.86 0.41 4.30
N PHE A 81 -9.74 0.77 4.95
CA PHE A 81 -8.41 0.34 4.54
C PHE A 81 -8.27 -1.19 4.51
N ARG A 82 -8.55 -1.89 5.62
CA ARG A 82 -8.53 -3.36 5.69
C ARG A 82 -9.45 -4.00 4.67
N LEU A 83 -10.66 -3.46 4.51
CA LEU A 83 -11.63 -3.96 3.55
C LEU A 83 -11.10 -3.86 2.12
N LEU A 84 -10.42 -2.75 1.78
CA LEU A 84 -9.79 -2.54 0.49
C LEU A 84 -8.62 -3.52 0.26
N ILE A 85 -7.72 -3.69 1.24
CA ILE A 85 -6.58 -4.62 1.12
C ILE A 85 -7.03 -6.04 0.77
N ASN A 86 -8.06 -6.53 1.46
CA ASN A 86 -8.66 -7.84 1.22
C ASN A 86 -9.41 -7.94 -0.12
N CYS A 87 -9.80 -6.81 -0.72
CA CYS A 87 -10.49 -6.77 -1.99
C CYS A 87 -9.54 -6.62 -3.18
N LEU A 88 -8.30 -6.18 -2.98
CA LEU A 88 -7.32 -5.93 -4.06
C LEU A 88 -7.18 -7.10 -5.06
N PRO A 89 -7.10 -8.38 -4.64
CA PRO A 89 -6.99 -9.49 -5.60
C PRO A 89 -8.19 -9.61 -6.54
N LYS A 90 -9.36 -9.10 -6.15
CA LYS A 90 -10.61 -9.15 -6.94
C LYS A 90 -10.74 -7.98 -7.93
N LEU A 91 -9.88 -6.97 -7.82
CA LEU A 91 -9.85 -5.80 -8.69
C LEU A 91 -9.01 -6.07 -9.94
N ASP A 92 -9.32 -5.38 -11.03
CA ASP A 92 -8.47 -5.35 -12.21
C ASP A 92 -7.21 -4.48 -11.98
N LEU A 93 -6.27 -4.54 -12.91
CA LEU A 93 -4.99 -3.83 -12.78
C LEU A 93 -5.17 -2.32 -12.62
N GLY A 94 -6.09 -1.71 -13.37
CA GLY A 94 -6.35 -0.28 -13.29
C GLY A 94 -6.88 0.14 -11.92
N ALA A 95 -7.87 -0.58 -11.39
CA ALA A 95 -8.42 -0.30 -10.06
C ALA A 95 -7.41 -0.59 -8.94
N ARG A 96 -6.50 -1.56 -9.10
CA ARG A 96 -5.38 -1.79 -8.16
C ARG A 96 -4.40 -0.62 -8.14
N GLN A 97 -4.07 -0.07 -9.31
CA GLN A 97 -3.20 1.12 -9.41
C GLN A 97 -3.87 2.34 -8.76
N ASP A 98 -5.17 2.55 -9.02
CA ASP A 98 -5.92 3.63 -8.40
C ASP A 98 -5.99 3.49 -6.88
N ALA A 99 -6.27 2.29 -6.38
CA ALA A 99 -6.28 1.98 -4.96
C ALA A 99 -4.90 2.24 -4.32
N THR A 100 -3.82 1.85 -5.00
CA THR A 100 -2.45 2.09 -4.52
C THR A 100 -2.16 3.58 -4.40
N HIS A 101 -2.55 4.39 -5.40
CA HIS A 101 -2.38 5.85 -5.35
C HIS A 101 -3.22 6.50 -4.25
N VAL A 102 -4.47 6.06 -4.06
CA VAL A 102 -5.33 6.51 -2.96
C VAL A 102 -4.64 6.22 -1.63
N ILE A 103 -4.25 4.97 -1.39
CA ILE A 103 -3.59 4.56 -0.14
C ILE A 103 -2.30 5.36 0.07
N ALA A 104 -1.46 5.50 -0.95
CA ALA A 104 -0.20 6.23 -0.85
C ALA A 104 -0.40 7.72 -0.46
N ASN A 105 -1.45 8.36 -0.96
CA ASN A 105 -1.80 9.73 -0.57
C ASN A 105 -2.29 9.77 0.88
N LEU A 106 -3.25 8.91 1.23
CA LEU A 106 -3.86 8.84 2.56
C LEU A 106 -2.84 8.51 3.66
N GLN A 107 -1.85 7.67 3.37
CA GLN A 107 -0.75 7.35 4.30
C GLN A 107 0.11 8.58 4.67
N ARG A 108 0.14 9.61 3.82
CA ARG A 108 0.93 10.85 4.01
C ARG A 108 0.09 12.04 4.49
N GLN A 109 -1.24 11.96 4.40
CA GLN A 109 -2.16 13.03 4.77
C GLN A 109 -2.04 13.37 6.26
N ARG A 110 -1.94 14.67 6.56
CA ARG A 110 -2.05 15.20 7.92
C ARG A 110 -3.38 15.92 8.08
N VAL A 111 -4.17 15.48 9.06
CA VAL A 111 -5.42 16.14 9.45
C VAL A 111 -5.22 16.70 10.85
N ASN A 112 -5.39 18.01 11.02
CA ASN A 112 -5.10 18.71 12.29
C ASN A 112 -3.71 18.39 12.85
N SER A 113 -2.69 18.40 11.98
CA SER A 113 -1.29 18.07 12.29
C SER A 113 -1.01 16.62 12.72
N LYS A 114 -2.00 15.71 12.61
CA LYS A 114 -1.86 14.29 12.94
C LYS A 114 -1.84 13.41 11.69
N LEU A 115 -1.01 12.36 11.70
CA LEU A 115 -1.02 11.31 10.69
C LEU A 115 -2.06 10.26 11.07
N ILE A 116 -3.29 10.42 10.58
CA ILE A 116 -4.42 9.53 10.89
C ILE A 116 -4.09 8.07 10.55
N ALA A 117 -3.38 7.85 9.44
CA ALA A 117 -2.95 6.52 9.02
C ALA A 117 -2.01 5.85 10.04
N SER A 118 -1.09 6.61 10.67
CA SER A 118 -0.17 6.07 11.68
C SER A 118 -0.93 5.58 12.90
N GLU A 119 -1.87 6.38 13.42
CA GLU A 119 -2.71 6.02 14.57
C GLU A 119 -3.57 4.78 14.26
N TYR A 120 -4.11 4.70 13.05
CA TYR A 120 -4.87 3.52 12.63
C TYR A 120 -3.98 2.28 12.55
N MET A 121 -2.79 2.36 11.95
CA MET A 121 -1.90 1.21 11.78
C MET A 121 -1.41 0.64 13.12
N GLU A 122 -1.18 1.48 14.13
CA GLU A 122 -0.78 1.04 15.49
C GLU A 122 -1.81 0.12 16.16
N ASN A 123 -3.08 0.21 15.74
CA ASN A 123 -4.16 -0.62 16.26
C ASN A 123 -4.52 -1.79 15.33
N ASN A 124 -3.86 -1.93 14.16
CA ASN A 124 -4.26 -2.83 13.08
C ASN A 124 -3.05 -3.47 12.36
N PHE A 125 -2.02 -3.89 13.11
CA PHE A 125 -0.78 -4.43 12.53
C PHE A 125 -0.97 -5.68 11.67
N GLU A 126 -2.02 -6.48 11.91
CA GLU A 126 -2.33 -7.69 11.16
C GLU A 126 -2.62 -7.43 9.67
N ILE A 127 -2.88 -6.17 9.29
CA ILE A 127 -2.97 -5.77 7.88
C ILE A 127 -1.62 -5.95 7.19
N LEU A 128 -0.52 -5.74 7.90
CA LEU A 128 0.81 -6.02 7.35
C LEU A 128 1.02 -7.50 7.09
N ASP A 129 0.48 -8.37 7.93
CA ASP A 129 0.58 -9.81 7.73
C ASP A 129 -0.03 -10.19 6.38
N ILE A 130 -1.20 -9.62 6.05
CA ILE A 130 -1.87 -9.81 4.76
C ILE A 130 -1.01 -9.28 3.60
N LEU A 131 -0.48 -8.06 3.74
CA LEU A 131 0.32 -7.41 2.70
C LEU A 131 1.64 -8.17 2.43
N ILE A 132 2.33 -8.59 3.48
CA ILE A 132 3.64 -9.24 3.38
C ILE A 132 3.48 -10.66 2.85
N LEU A 133 2.52 -11.44 3.38
CA LEU A 133 2.24 -12.78 2.84
C LEU A 133 1.77 -12.74 1.39
N GLY A 134 1.11 -11.66 0.98
CA GLY A 134 0.64 -11.48 -0.39
C GLY A 134 1.75 -11.37 -1.45
N TYR A 135 3.02 -11.23 -1.07
CA TYR A 135 4.15 -11.38 -2.01
C TYR A 135 4.26 -12.79 -2.60
N GLU A 136 3.63 -13.80 -1.98
CA GLU A 136 3.58 -15.17 -2.49
C GLU A 136 2.72 -15.30 -3.76
N ASP A 137 1.81 -14.35 -4.01
CA ASP A 137 0.99 -14.28 -5.21
C ASP A 137 1.60 -13.28 -6.21
N ASN A 138 2.24 -13.81 -7.27
CA ASN A 138 2.91 -13.01 -8.30
C ASN A 138 2.01 -11.96 -8.96
N ASP A 139 0.70 -12.20 -9.08
CA ASP A 139 -0.22 -11.30 -9.78
C ASP A 139 -0.52 -10.02 -8.98
N ILE A 140 -0.33 -10.05 -7.66
CA ILE A 140 -0.63 -8.94 -6.75
C ILE A 140 0.60 -8.47 -5.95
N ALA A 141 1.70 -9.23 -5.93
CA ALA A 141 2.90 -8.97 -5.15
C ALA A 141 3.39 -7.52 -5.25
N LEU A 142 3.49 -6.97 -6.47
CA LEU A 142 3.96 -5.59 -6.68
C LEU A 142 2.98 -4.54 -6.13
N THR A 143 1.67 -4.83 -6.17
CA THR A 143 0.64 -3.95 -5.59
C THR A 143 0.77 -3.93 -4.07
N TYR A 144 0.88 -5.11 -3.45
CA TYR A 144 1.08 -5.22 -2.02
C TYR A 144 2.41 -4.64 -1.56
N GLY A 145 3.47 -4.80 -2.35
CA GLY A 145 4.77 -4.21 -2.06
C GLY A 145 4.76 -2.69 -2.07
N ALA A 146 4.13 -2.09 -3.08
CA ALA A 146 3.92 -0.65 -3.13
C ALA A 146 3.18 -0.13 -1.88
N ILE A 147 2.09 -0.80 -1.47
CA ILE A 147 1.34 -0.43 -0.27
C ILE A 147 2.14 -0.64 1.01
N THR A 148 2.88 -1.74 1.12
CA THR A 148 3.74 -2.07 2.26
C THR A 148 4.79 -0.98 2.49
N ARG A 149 5.43 -0.50 1.41
CA ARG A 149 6.39 0.62 1.47
C ARG A 149 5.77 1.91 1.97
N GLU A 150 4.51 2.18 1.64
CA GLU A 150 3.81 3.34 2.16
C GLU A 150 3.48 3.21 3.65
N CYS A 151 3.14 2.00 4.12
CA CYS A 151 2.89 1.74 5.53
C CYS A 151 4.18 1.81 6.37
N ILE A 152 5.30 1.25 5.88
CA ILE A 152 6.61 1.20 6.58
C ILE A 152 7.20 2.60 6.82
N ARG A 153 6.68 3.64 6.19
CA ARG A 153 7.05 5.04 6.51
C ARG A 153 6.75 5.41 7.96
N HIS A 154 5.76 4.78 8.58
CA HIS A 154 5.43 5.01 9.98
C HIS A 154 6.39 4.25 10.89
N GLN A 155 6.91 4.94 11.91
CA GLN A 155 7.92 4.38 12.80
C GLN A 155 7.41 3.12 13.52
N SER A 156 6.16 3.12 13.97
CA SER A 156 5.50 2.01 14.65
C SER A 156 5.38 0.77 13.75
N VAL A 157 4.92 0.96 12.51
CA VAL A 157 4.82 -0.10 11.49
C VAL A 157 6.19 -0.71 11.19
N ALA A 158 7.19 0.12 10.95
CA ALA A 158 8.51 -0.39 10.65
C ALA A 158 9.18 -1.09 11.84
N LYS A 159 8.91 -0.65 13.08
CA LYS A 159 9.35 -1.36 14.28
C LYS A 159 8.72 -2.76 14.34
N TYR A 160 7.41 -2.86 14.13
CA TYR A 160 6.70 -4.14 14.08
C TYR A 160 7.28 -5.09 13.02
N VAL A 161 7.53 -4.61 11.80
CA VAL A 161 8.12 -5.44 10.72
C VAL A 161 9.54 -5.92 11.07
N LEU A 162 10.35 -5.09 11.72
CA LEU A 162 11.73 -5.43 12.11
C LEU A 162 11.77 -6.46 13.25
N GLU A 163 10.82 -6.39 14.17
CA GLU A 163 10.77 -7.25 15.38
C GLU A 163 9.98 -8.55 15.17
N SER A 164 9.29 -8.69 14.04
CA SER A 164 8.47 -9.86 13.70
C SER A 164 9.16 -10.82 12.73
N ASP A 165 8.56 -12.00 12.54
CA ASP A 165 9.04 -13.00 11.57
C ASP A 165 8.90 -12.55 10.10
N HIS A 166 8.23 -11.41 9.83
CA HIS A 166 8.15 -10.82 8.49
C HIS A 166 9.51 -10.48 7.90
N MET A 167 10.49 -10.13 8.75
CA MET A 167 11.85 -9.87 8.29
C MET A 167 12.45 -11.10 7.59
N LYS A 168 12.19 -12.30 8.10
CA LYS A 168 12.66 -13.56 7.51
C LYS A 168 11.99 -13.80 6.15
N LYS A 169 10.68 -13.54 6.06
CA LYS A 169 9.93 -13.64 4.80
C LYS A 169 10.50 -12.77 3.68
N PHE A 170 10.94 -11.55 3.98
CA PHE A 170 11.58 -10.71 2.96
C PHE A 170 12.88 -11.34 2.41
N PHE A 171 13.67 -12.04 3.23
CA PHE A 171 14.84 -12.78 2.72
C PHE A 171 14.45 -13.96 1.83
N ASP A 172 13.35 -14.64 2.13
CA ASP A 172 12.81 -15.69 1.26
C ASP A 172 12.38 -15.09 -0.10
N TYR A 173 11.72 -13.92 -0.08
CA TYR A 173 11.27 -13.23 -1.29
C TYR A 173 12.41 -12.72 -2.17
N LEU A 174 13.57 -12.36 -1.57
CA LEU A 174 14.76 -12.01 -2.35
C LEU A 174 15.30 -13.19 -3.17
N GLN A 175 14.97 -14.44 -2.80
CA GLN A 175 15.48 -15.65 -3.46
C GLN A 175 14.57 -16.13 -4.59
N ILE A 176 13.39 -15.52 -4.76
CA ILE A 176 12.45 -15.85 -5.83
C ILE A 176 13.10 -15.51 -7.19
N PRO A 177 13.00 -16.39 -8.21
CA PRO A 177 13.53 -16.13 -9.56
C PRO A 177 12.66 -15.13 -10.35
N ASN A 178 12.14 -14.10 -9.69
CA ASN A 178 11.35 -13.01 -10.29
C ASN A 178 12.05 -11.69 -9.97
N PHE A 179 12.69 -11.10 -10.98
CA PHE A 179 13.46 -9.87 -10.83
C PHE A 179 12.62 -8.70 -10.31
N GLU A 180 11.37 -8.58 -10.72
CA GLU A 180 10.50 -7.47 -10.31
C GLU A 180 10.19 -7.55 -8.81
N ILE A 181 9.86 -8.75 -8.32
CA ILE A 181 9.60 -8.99 -6.89
C ILE A 181 10.86 -8.74 -6.07
N VAL A 182 12.01 -9.26 -6.49
CA VAL A 182 13.28 -9.06 -5.77
C VAL A 182 13.64 -7.58 -5.71
N SER A 183 13.53 -6.86 -6.84
CA SER A 183 13.78 -5.41 -6.91
C SER A 183 12.82 -4.62 -6.00
N ASP A 184 11.55 -5.02 -5.98
CA ASP A 184 10.52 -4.41 -5.14
C ASP A 184 10.81 -4.60 -3.63
N VAL A 185 11.20 -5.81 -3.21
CA VAL A 185 11.61 -6.10 -1.83
C VAL A 185 12.87 -5.31 -1.44
N GLN A 186 13.85 -5.22 -2.33
CA GLN A 186 15.04 -4.40 -2.12
C GLN A 186 14.68 -2.92 -1.93
N ALA A 187 13.72 -2.39 -2.70
CA ALA A 187 13.24 -1.03 -2.54
C ALA A 187 12.59 -0.82 -1.16
N THR A 188 11.91 -1.83 -0.61
CA THR A 188 11.32 -1.78 0.73
C THR A 188 12.37 -1.58 1.82
N PHE A 189 13.54 -2.20 1.70
CA PHE A 189 14.66 -1.96 2.60
C PHE A 189 15.27 -0.55 2.47
N LYS A 190 15.26 0.04 1.27
CA LYS A 190 15.81 1.39 1.01
C LYS A 190 14.96 2.51 1.62
N VAL A 191 13.63 2.36 1.70
CA VAL A 191 12.70 3.40 2.20
C VAL A 191 13.01 3.87 3.63
N LYS A 192 13.72 3.06 4.44
CA LYS A 192 14.05 3.41 5.83
C LYS A 192 15.54 3.74 6.07
N SER A 193 16.35 3.89 5.02
CA SER A 193 17.78 4.24 5.17
C SER A 193 18.04 5.66 5.70
N SER A 194 17.00 6.47 5.95
CA SER A 194 17.10 7.82 6.53
C SER A 194 17.27 7.83 8.06
N SER A 195 17.22 6.67 8.73
CA SER A 195 17.50 6.54 10.16
C SER A 195 18.60 5.49 10.35
N PHE A 196 19.84 5.96 10.36
CA PHE A 196 21.09 5.21 10.56
C PHE A 196 20.98 3.99 11.50
N LEU A 197 20.21 4.11 12.59
CA LEU A 197 20.03 3.04 13.59
C LEU A 197 19.29 1.78 13.09
N ALA A 198 18.30 1.92 12.20
CA ALA A 198 17.55 0.76 11.69
C ALA A 198 18.38 -0.05 10.69
N PHE A 199 19.21 0.62 9.89
CA PHE A 199 20.16 -0.01 8.98
C PHE A 199 21.25 -0.78 9.74
N VAL A 200 21.84 -0.16 10.78
CA VAL A 200 22.83 -0.82 11.65
C VAL A 200 22.24 -2.08 12.29
N GLN A 201 20.98 -2.05 12.72
CA GLN A 201 20.34 -3.22 13.35
C GLN A 201 19.97 -4.32 12.35
N LEU A 202 19.56 -3.94 11.13
CA LEU A 202 19.33 -4.87 10.02
C LEU A 202 20.63 -5.58 9.62
N VAL A 203 21.73 -4.84 9.49
CA VAL A 203 23.06 -5.40 9.20
C VAL A 203 23.55 -6.28 10.35
N SER A 204 23.38 -5.86 11.60
CA SER A 204 23.84 -6.60 12.79
C SER A 204 23.09 -7.91 13.02
N THR A 205 21.77 -7.91 12.80
CA THR A 205 20.92 -9.10 13.03
C THR A 205 20.96 -10.07 11.83
N SER A 206 21.21 -9.54 10.64
CA SER A 206 21.21 -10.29 9.38
C SER A 206 22.62 -10.58 8.86
N TYR A 207 23.68 -10.33 9.65
CA TYR A 207 25.07 -10.43 9.17
C TYR A 207 25.37 -11.79 8.51
N SER A 208 24.85 -12.88 9.07
CA SER A 208 24.95 -14.24 8.50
C SER A 208 24.15 -14.41 7.19
N TYR A 209 22.99 -13.77 7.06
CA TYR A 209 22.15 -13.82 5.85
C TYR A 209 22.65 -12.88 4.74
N CYS A 210 23.12 -11.68 5.08
CA CYS A 210 23.74 -10.73 4.15
C CYS A 210 25.07 -11.28 3.59
N VAL A 211 25.91 -11.90 4.44
CA VAL A 211 27.15 -12.56 3.99
C VAL A 211 26.84 -13.77 3.09
N ALA A 212 25.83 -14.59 3.42
CA ALA A 212 25.38 -15.68 2.55
C ALA A 212 24.85 -15.18 1.19
N TYR A 213 24.09 -14.09 1.18
CA TYR A 213 23.62 -13.43 -0.04
C TYR A 213 24.77 -12.88 -0.90
N HIS A 214 25.75 -12.24 -0.25
CA HIS A 214 26.93 -11.70 -0.91
C HIS A 214 27.80 -12.80 -1.53
N CYS A 215 27.93 -13.96 -0.88
CA CYS A 215 28.65 -15.12 -1.42
C CYS A 215 27.94 -15.82 -2.60
N HIS A 216 26.60 -15.81 -2.67
CA HIS A 216 25.86 -16.56 -3.70
C HIS A 216 25.63 -15.78 -5.01
N CYS A 217 25.60 -14.44 -4.96
CA CYS A 217 25.27 -13.59 -6.12
C CYS A 217 26.49 -13.00 -6.88
N HIS A 218 27.56 -13.76 -7.08
CA HIS A 218 28.82 -13.24 -7.65
C HIS A 218 28.81 -12.91 -9.17
N ARG A 219 27.65 -12.91 -9.86
CA ARG A 219 27.60 -12.69 -11.33
C ARG A 219 26.66 -11.58 -11.84
N ARG A 220 26.05 -10.75 -10.99
CA ARG A 220 25.06 -9.79 -11.51
C ARG A 220 25.01 -8.39 -10.90
N TRP A 221 26.04 -7.91 -10.22
CA TRP A 221 25.95 -6.61 -9.53
C TRP A 221 27.19 -5.72 -9.70
N THR A 222 27.14 -4.85 -10.71
CA THR A 222 27.86 -3.57 -10.75
C THR A 222 27.21 -2.50 -9.87
N PHE A 223 26.12 -2.78 -9.15
CA PHE A 223 25.32 -1.77 -8.43
C PHE A 223 25.56 -1.68 -6.92
N ILE A 224 26.28 -2.64 -6.30
CA ILE A 224 26.65 -2.54 -4.88
C ILE A 224 27.92 -1.69 -4.70
N ALA A 225 28.81 -1.65 -5.71
CA ALA A 225 29.97 -0.77 -5.70
C ALA A 225 29.59 0.73 -5.65
N ASP A 226 28.40 1.09 -6.15
CA ASP A 226 27.87 2.47 -6.01
C ASP A 226 27.30 2.75 -4.61
N MET A 227 27.02 1.73 -3.79
CA MET A 227 26.69 1.91 -2.37
C MET A 227 27.93 2.01 -1.47
N ASP A 228 29.05 1.38 -1.86
CA ASP A 228 30.34 1.56 -1.19
C ASP A 228 30.89 3.00 -1.38
N GLY A 229 30.49 3.68 -2.45
CA GLY A 229 30.81 5.10 -2.69
C GLY A 229 30.16 6.09 -1.73
N PHE A 230 29.18 5.66 -0.92
CA PHE A 230 28.56 6.48 0.14
C PHE A 230 29.10 6.15 1.54
N ILE A 231 30.07 5.23 1.67
CA ILE A 231 30.65 4.80 2.95
C ILE A 231 31.83 5.69 3.39
N ILE A 232 32.29 6.64 2.56
CA ILE A 232 33.35 7.57 2.93
C ILE A 232 32.99 9.00 2.48
N GLU A 233 32.13 9.66 3.25
CA GLU A 233 32.31 11.06 3.67
C GLU A 233 31.16 11.44 4.63
N TYR A 234 31.57 12.12 5.72
CA TYR A 234 30.85 12.53 6.95
C TYR A 234 30.75 11.49 8.06
#